data_AF-A0A954GUU9-F1
#
_entry.id   AF-A0A954GUU9-F1
#
_cell.length_a   1.000
_cell.length_b   1.000
_cell.length_c   1.000
_cell.angle_alpha   90.00
_cell.angle_beta   90.00
_cell.angle_gamma   90.00
#
_symmetry.space_group_name_H-M   'P 1'
#
loop_
_entity.id
_entity.type
_entity.pdbx_description
1 polymer ?
#
loop_
_entity_poly.entity_id
_entity_poly.type
_entity_poly.pdbx_seq_one_letter_code
_entity_poly.pdbx_strand_id
1 'polypeptide(L)'
;TTVSVSNNGDSMELKHGSVIIAAITSCTNTSNPEVMLGAGLVAKKAVERGLDSKPWVKTSLAPGSKVVTEYLREAGLDTYLDRIGFNLVGYGCTTCIGNSGPVAPEISEGVHSGDLVAAAVLSGNRNFEGRINPDVRANYLASPPLVVAYALAGTLDIDIVNDPLGTGSDGEPV
;
A
#
# COMPACT_ATOMS: atom_id res chain seq x y z
N THR A 1 17.92 13.24 2.07
CA THR A 1 17.02 14.39 1.91
C THR A 1 15.66 14.01 2.45
N THR A 2 15.06 14.89 3.25
CA THR A 2 13.72 14.73 3.78
C THR A 2 12.91 15.96 3.37
N VAL A 3 11.67 15.79 2.95
CA VAL A 3 10.75 16.85 2.54
C VAL A 3 9.50 16.77 3.39
N SER A 4 9.16 17.87 4.07
CA SER A 4 7.91 17.99 4.79
C SER A 4 6.77 18.29 3.82
N VAL A 5 5.71 17.49 3.89
CA VAL A 5 4.48 17.66 3.11
C VAL A 5 3.32 17.84 4.09
N SER A 6 2.32 18.63 3.71
CA SER A 6 1.07 18.76 4.47
C SER A 6 -0.06 18.19 3.63
N ASN A 7 -0.73 17.15 4.11
CA ASN A 7 -1.90 16.58 3.45
C ASN A 7 -3.06 16.54 4.45
N ASN A 8 -4.19 17.16 4.11
CA ASN A 8 -5.39 17.27 4.96
C ASN A 8 -5.16 17.80 6.39
N GLY A 9 -4.14 18.64 6.59
CA GLY A 9 -3.81 19.24 7.89
C GLY A 9 -2.78 18.46 8.71
N ASP A 10 -2.41 17.25 8.27
CA ASP A 10 -1.33 16.47 8.86
C ASP A 10 -0.01 16.77 8.18
N SER A 11 1.01 17.13 8.97
CA SER A 11 2.38 17.27 8.49
C SER A 11 3.07 15.91 8.52
N MET A 12 3.69 15.55 7.40
CA MET A 12 4.38 14.27 7.20
C MET A 12 5.72 14.49 6.50
N GLU A 13 6.62 13.54 6.66
CA GLU A 13 7.95 13.59 6.06
C GLU A 13 8.12 12.51 4.99
N LEU A 14 8.43 12.95 3.77
CA LEU A 14 8.84 12.06 2.69
C LEU A 14 10.37 12.04 2.58
N LYS A 15 10.92 10.87 2.31
CA LYS A 15 12.34 10.66 2.04
C LYS A 15 12.51 9.67 0.88
N HIS A 16 13.74 9.45 0.44
CA HIS A 16 14.01 8.35 -0.49
C HIS A 16 13.52 7.03 0.11
N GLY A 17 12.87 6.21 -0.71
CA GLY A 17 12.28 4.94 -0.27
C GLY A 17 10.91 5.06 0.40
N SER A 18 10.37 6.27 0.59
CA SER A 18 8.98 6.44 1.03
C SER A 18 8.03 5.75 0.03
N VAL A 19 7.18 4.86 0.55
CA VAL A 19 6.15 4.18 -0.24
C VAL A 19 5.00 5.16 -0.40
N ILE A 20 4.67 5.54 -1.64
CA ILE A 20 3.55 6.45 -1.95
C ILE A 20 2.40 5.73 -2.68
N ILE A 21 2.63 4.51 -3.15
CA ILE A 21 1.61 3.64 -3.74
C ILE A 21 1.75 2.23 -3.17
N ALA A 22 0.66 1.66 -2.66
CA ALA A 22 0.57 0.27 -2.27
C ALA A 22 -0.67 -0.37 -2.91
N ALA A 23 -0.49 -1.30 -3.85
CA ALA A 23 -1.59 -1.82 -4.65
C ALA A 23 -1.68 -3.35 -4.62
N ILE A 24 -2.77 -3.86 -4.04
CA ILE A 24 -3.16 -5.26 -4.24
C ILE A 24 -3.89 -5.32 -5.59
N THR A 25 -3.18 -5.77 -6.62
CA THR A 25 -3.61 -5.75 -8.01
C THR A 25 -3.18 -7.04 -8.72
N SER A 26 -3.44 -7.12 -10.03
CA SER A 26 -3.08 -8.23 -10.94
C SER A 26 -3.85 -9.53 -10.74
N CYS A 27 -4.15 -10.19 -11.85
CA CYS A 27 -4.68 -11.56 -11.87
C CYS A 27 -3.70 -12.58 -11.29
N THR A 28 -2.38 -12.31 -11.29
CA THR A 28 -1.37 -13.26 -10.81
C THR A 28 -1.54 -13.57 -9.32
N ASN A 29 -1.64 -12.54 -8.47
CA ASN A 29 -1.72 -12.75 -7.02
C ASN A 29 -3.16 -12.74 -6.50
N THR A 30 -4.07 -11.98 -7.12
CA THR A 30 -5.47 -11.92 -6.65
C THR A 30 -6.25 -13.20 -6.95
N SER A 31 -5.76 -14.06 -7.85
CA SER A 31 -6.33 -15.39 -8.09
C SER A 31 -5.95 -16.43 -7.04
N ASN A 32 -4.99 -16.13 -6.15
CA ASN A 32 -4.57 -17.04 -5.08
C ASN A 32 -5.25 -16.66 -3.75
N PRO A 33 -6.23 -17.45 -3.26
CA PRO A 33 -6.93 -17.16 -2.02
C PRO A 33 -6.03 -17.12 -0.78
N GLU A 34 -4.96 -17.91 -0.73
CA GLU A 34 -4.09 -17.99 0.45
C GLU A 34 -3.44 -16.65 0.76
N VAL A 35 -2.88 -16.00 -0.26
CA VAL A 35 -2.19 -14.71 -0.07
C VAL A 35 -3.17 -13.55 0.11
N MET A 36 -4.38 -13.65 -0.45
CA MET A 36 -5.42 -12.63 -0.26
C MET A 36 -6.05 -12.70 1.13
N LEU A 37 -6.36 -13.91 1.62
CA LEU A 37 -6.75 -14.11 3.01
C LEU A 37 -5.61 -13.71 3.97
N GLY A 38 -4.36 -14.03 3.62
CA GLY A 38 -3.18 -13.57 4.34
C GLY A 38 -3.11 -12.05 4.46
N ALA A 39 -3.39 -11.32 3.37
CA ALA A 39 -3.43 -9.85 3.40
C ALA A 39 -4.53 -9.32 4.31
N GLY A 40 -5.73 -9.92 4.24
CA GLY A 40 -6.82 -9.60 5.15
C GLY A 40 -6.47 -9.88 6.61
N LEU A 41 -5.77 -10.98 6.91
CA LEU A 41 -5.34 -11.32 8.27
C LEU A 41 -4.27 -10.37 8.80
N VAL A 42 -3.34 -9.91 7.97
CA VAL A 42 -2.36 -8.86 8.33
C VAL A 42 -3.10 -7.55 8.63
N ALA A 43 -4.02 -7.12 7.75
CA ALA A 43 -4.84 -5.93 7.97
C ALA A 43 -5.65 -6.02 9.27
N LYS A 44 -6.29 -7.17 9.52
CA LYS A 44 -7.04 -7.41 10.76
C LYS A 44 -6.17 -7.22 12.00
N LYS A 45 -5.02 -7.90 12.06
CA LYS A 45 -4.10 -7.80 13.21
C LYS A 45 -3.56 -6.38 13.41
N ALA A 46 -3.25 -5.69 12.31
CA ALA A 46 -2.78 -4.31 12.35
C ALA A 46 -3.87 -3.37 12.94
N VAL A 47 -5.09 -3.45 12.43
CA VAL A 47 -6.23 -2.65 12.90
C VAL A 47 -6.59 -2.95 14.35
N GLU A 48 -6.63 -4.22 14.74
CA GLU A 48 -6.91 -4.62 16.14
C GLU A 48 -5.87 -4.08 17.13
N ARG A 49 -4.64 -3.83 16.65
CA ARG A 49 -3.56 -3.19 17.43
C ARG A 49 -3.50 -1.67 17.26
N GLY A 50 -4.42 -1.06 16.51
CA GLY A 50 -4.50 0.39 16.34
C GLY A 50 -3.60 0.97 15.25
N LEU A 51 -3.03 0.14 14.37
CA LEU A 51 -2.29 0.63 13.20
C LEU A 51 -3.25 1.03 12.07
N ASP A 52 -2.80 2.01 11.28
CA ASP A 52 -3.41 2.42 10.02
C ASP A 52 -2.32 2.56 8.94
N SER A 53 -2.71 2.51 7.68
CA SER A 53 -1.80 2.83 6.58
C SER A 53 -1.29 4.27 6.71
N LYS A 54 -0.05 4.53 6.28
CA LYS A 54 0.46 5.91 6.36
C LYS A 54 -0.34 6.83 5.44
N PRO A 55 -0.65 8.06 5.87
CA PRO A 55 -1.58 8.95 5.17
C PRO A 55 -1.10 9.42 3.79
N TRP A 56 0.20 9.30 3.48
CA TRP A 56 0.75 9.56 2.14
C TRP A 56 0.67 8.38 1.18
N VAL A 57 0.34 7.17 1.67
CA VAL A 57 0.32 5.97 0.85
C VAL A 57 -1.03 5.88 0.14
N LYS A 58 -1.01 5.93 -1.19
CA LYS A 58 -2.19 5.61 -2.00
C LYS A 58 -2.38 4.10 -2.06
N THR A 59 -3.32 3.60 -1.26
CA THR A 59 -3.72 2.20 -1.22
C THR A 59 -4.81 1.86 -2.23
N SER A 60 -4.84 0.61 -2.72
CA SER A 60 -5.93 0.14 -3.58
C SER A 60 -6.04 -1.38 -3.62
N LEU A 61 -7.27 -1.88 -3.74
CA LEU A 61 -7.59 -3.28 -4.01
C LEU A 61 -8.31 -3.41 -5.36
N ALA A 62 -7.68 -4.14 -6.29
CA ALA A 62 -8.21 -4.38 -7.63
C ALA A 62 -8.07 -5.88 -8.02
N PRO A 63 -9.03 -6.71 -7.60
CA PRO A 63 -9.00 -8.15 -7.89
C PRO A 63 -9.42 -8.45 -9.33
N GLY A 64 -8.96 -9.59 -9.85
CA GLY A 64 -9.37 -10.07 -11.18
C GLY A 64 -10.81 -10.59 -11.26
N SER A 65 -11.46 -10.87 -10.13
CA SER A 65 -12.79 -11.48 -10.05
C SER A 65 -13.55 -11.08 -8.80
N LYS A 66 -14.89 -11.12 -8.86
CA LYS A 66 -15.79 -10.92 -7.71
C LYS A 66 -15.66 -12.01 -6.65
N VAL A 67 -15.20 -13.20 -7.01
CA VAL A 67 -14.97 -14.30 -6.06
C VAL A 67 -13.99 -13.87 -4.95
N VAL A 68 -13.03 -13.01 -5.27
CA VAL A 68 -12.05 -12.50 -4.30
C VAL A 68 -12.70 -11.68 -3.20
N THR A 69 -13.57 -10.76 -3.56
CA THR A 69 -14.26 -9.92 -2.59
C THR A 69 -15.33 -10.69 -1.83
N GLU A 70 -15.91 -11.73 -2.43
CA GLU A 70 -16.88 -12.61 -1.78
C GLU A 70 -16.25 -13.41 -0.64
N TYR A 71 -15.15 -14.13 -0.86
CA TYR A 71 -14.53 -14.88 0.25
C TYR A 71 -13.91 -13.96 1.31
N LEU A 72 -13.44 -12.76 0.94
CA LEU A 72 -12.95 -11.78 1.92
C LEU A 72 -14.09 -11.28 2.81
N ARG A 73 -15.28 -11.07 2.25
CA ARG A 73 -16.51 -10.71 2.98
C ARG A 73 -16.99 -11.83 3.88
N GLU A 74 -17.06 -13.06 3.37
CA GLU A 74 -17.48 -14.22 4.16
C GLU A 74 -16.54 -14.46 5.35
N ALA A 75 -15.23 -14.22 5.17
CA ALA A 75 -14.25 -14.26 6.25
C ALA A 75 -14.27 -13.02 7.18
N GLY A 76 -15.05 -11.99 6.84
CA GLY A 76 -15.09 -10.71 7.55
C GLY A 76 -13.81 -9.89 7.46
N LEU A 77 -12.94 -10.17 6.48
CA LEU A 77 -11.62 -9.55 6.33
C LEU A 77 -11.63 -8.29 5.45
N ASP A 78 -12.64 -8.14 4.60
CA ASP A 78 -12.79 -6.96 3.73
C ASP A 78 -12.91 -5.65 4.53
N THR A 79 -13.66 -5.68 5.63
CA THR A 79 -13.82 -4.52 6.52
C THR A 79 -12.50 -3.99 7.08
N TYR A 80 -11.54 -4.88 7.38
CA TYR A 80 -10.22 -4.48 7.88
C TYR A 80 -9.35 -3.92 6.77
N LEU A 81 -9.39 -4.51 5.57
CA LEU A 81 -8.71 -3.97 4.39
C LEU A 81 -9.24 -2.58 4.05
N ASP A 82 -10.57 -2.40 4.07
CA ASP A 82 -11.22 -1.12 3.85
C ASP A 82 -10.81 -0.07 4.90
N ARG A 83 -10.68 -0.47 6.18
CA ARG A 83 -10.32 0.43 7.28
C ARG A 83 -8.94 1.08 7.10
N ILE A 84 -8.00 0.35 6.49
CA ILE A 84 -6.65 0.82 6.18
C ILE A 84 -6.48 1.20 4.70
N GLY A 85 -7.59 1.58 4.05
CA GLY A 85 -7.58 2.19 2.72
C GLY A 85 -7.45 1.24 1.52
N PHE A 86 -7.39 -0.08 1.71
CA PHE A 86 -7.41 -1.05 0.61
C PHE A 86 -8.83 -1.28 0.08
N ASN A 87 -9.51 -0.20 -0.27
CA ASN A 87 -10.86 -0.25 -0.80
C ASN A 87 -10.88 -0.86 -2.20
N LEU A 88 -11.97 -1.57 -2.51
CA LEU A 88 -12.24 -2.07 -3.84
C LEU A 88 -12.37 -0.90 -4.82
N VAL A 89 -11.39 -0.71 -5.69
CA VAL A 89 -11.40 0.35 -6.71
C VAL A 89 -11.95 -0.13 -8.07
N GLY A 90 -12.05 -1.45 -8.25
CA GLY A 90 -12.61 -2.05 -9.46
C GLY A 90 -12.11 -3.46 -9.71
N TYR A 91 -12.72 -4.14 -10.67
CA TYR A 91 -12.30 -5.47 -11.13
C TYR A 91 -11.53 -5.33 -12.44
N GLY A 92 -10.23 -5.61 -12.43
CA GLY A 92 -9.39 -5.49 -13.63
C GLY A 92 -7.94 -5.10 -13.33
N CYS A 93 -7.18 -4.81 -14.38
CA CYS A 93 -5.73 -4.68 -14.29
C CYS A 93 -5.22 -3.45 -13.52
N THR A 94 -5.93 -2.32 -13.56
CA THR A 94 -5.63 -1.09 -12.77
C THR A 94 -4.12 -0.74 -12.69
N THR A 95 -3.57 -0.61 -11.49
CA THR A 95 -2.16 -0.30 -11.21
C THR A 95 -1.19 -1.27 -11.89
N CYS A 96 -1.55 -2.55 -12.08
CA CYS A 96 -0.69 -3.53 -12.75
C CYS A 96 -0.33 -3.13 -14.19
N ILE A 97 -1.16 -2.33 -14.86
CA ILE A 97 -0.89 -1.82 -16.21
C ILE A 97 -0.50 -0.33 -16.26
N GLY A 98 -0.31 0.30 -15.10
CA GLY A 98 -0.01 1.73 -14.99
C GLY A 98 -1.23 2.63 -14.80
N ASN A 99 -2.42 2.06 -14.70
CA ASN A 99 -3.63 2.83 -14.38
C ASN A 99 -3.76 3.01 -12.87
N SER A 100 -2.73 3.55 -12.22
CA SER A 100 -2.74 3.85 -10.79
C SER A 100 -3.53 5.12 -10.44
N GLY A 101 -3.76 5.99 -11.44
CA GLY A 101 -4.23 7.36 -11.23
C GLY A 101 -3.21 8.25 -10.48
N PRO A 102 -3.52 9.54 -10.29
CA PRO A 102 -2.63 10.48 -9.61
C PRO A 102 -2.51 10.16 -8.11
N VAL A 103 -1.34 10.43 -7.52
CA VAL A 103 -1.21 10.56 -6.05
C VAL A 103 -1.75 11.93 -5.62
N ALA A 104 -1.86 12.18 -4.31
CA ALA A 104 -2.29 13.48 -3.82
C ALA A 104 -1.30 14.57 -4.28
N PRO A 105 -1.77 15.75 -4.74
CA PRO A 105 -0.91 16.77 -5.35
C PRO A 105 0.31 17.18 -4.51
N GLU A 106 0.12 17.23 -3.20
CA GLU A 106 1.10 17.62 -2.18
C GLU A 106 2.21 16.56 -2.08
N ILE A 107 1.85 15.28 -2.22
CA ILE A 107 2.80 14.16 -2.27
C ILE A 107 3.62 14.22 -3.57
N SER A 108 2.98 14.46 -4.72
CA SER A 108 3.68 14.63 -6.00
C SER A 108 4.65 15.81 -5.96
N GLU A 109 4.20 16.96 -5.44
CA GLU A 109 5.04 18.15 -5.25
C GLU A 109 6.21 17.87 -4.28
N GLY A 110 5.97 17.17 -3.18
CA GLY A 110 7.01 16.78 -2.23
C GLY A 110 8.08 15.88 -2.85
N VAL A 111 7.66 14.90 -3.67
CA VAL A 111 8.58 14.02 -4.38
C VAL A 111 9.43 14.78 -5.39
N HIS A 112 8.82 15.65 -6.20
CA HIS A 112 9.52 16.41 -7.23
C HIS A 112 10.45 17.49 -6.65
N SER A 113 9.98 18.25 -5.66
CA SER A 113 10.77 19.32 -5.03
C SER A 113 12.00 18.77 -4.28
N GLY A 114 11.88 17.57 -3.71
CA GLY A 114 13.00 16.90 -3.04
C GLY A 114 13.89 16.05 -3.92
N ASP A 115 13.60 15.92 -5.23
CA ASP A 115 14.19 14.90 -6.12
C ASP A 115 14.23 13.51 -5.46
N LEU A 116 13.11 13.14 -4.83
CA LEU A 116 13.03 11.91 -4.05
C LEU A 116 12.87 10.69 -4.96
N VAL A 117 13.51 9.60 -4.55
CA VAL A 117 13.26 8.28 -5.15
C VAL A 117 12.11 7.65 -4.37
N ALA A 118 10.88 8.05 -4.72
CA ALA A 118 9.67 7.48 -4.14
C ALA A 118 9.42 6.06 -4.67
N ALA A 119 8.68 5.29 -3.88
CA ALA A 119 8.47 3.88 -4.10
C ALA A 119 7.00 3.48 -4.27
N ALA A 120 6.77 2.43 -5.06
CA ALA A 120 5.51 1.71 -5.11
C ALA A 120 5.73 0.24 -4.80
N VAL A 121 4.83 -0.35 -4.03
CA VAL A 121 4.79 -1.78 -3.75
C VAL A 121 3.48 -2.33 -4.29
N LEU A 122 3.55 -3.38 -5.12
CA LEU A 122 2.37 -3.93 -5.76
C LEU A 122 2.43 -5.45 -5.91
N SER A 123 1.27 -6.09 -5.85
CA SER A 123 1.13 -7.53 -6.13
C SER A 123 1.03 -7.85 -7.62
N GLY A 124 1.64 -7.00 -8.45
CA GLY A 124 1.73 -7.13 -9.90
C GLY A 124 2.76 -8.18 -10.35
N ASN A 125 3.11 -8.11 -11.65
CA ASN A 125 4.13 -8.97 -12.25
C ASN A 125 5.19 -8.21 -13.06
N ARG A 126 5.10 -6.87 -13.14
CA ARG A 126 6.04 -5.99 -13.83
C ARG A 126 6.25 -4.72 -13.03
N ASN A 127 7.50 -4.23 -13.01
CA ASN A 127 7.91 -3.11 -12.17
C ASN A 127 8.93 -2.19 -12.88
N PHE A 128 8.84 -2.05 -14.20
CA PHE A 128 9.68 -1.14 -14.96
C PHE A 128 9.45 0.32 -14.54
N GLU A 129 10.50 1.14 -14.56
CA GLU A 129 10.41 2.58 -14.31
C GLU A 129 9.38 3.24 -15.25
N GLY A 130 8.60 4.17 -14.71
CA GLY A 130 7.53 4.87 -15.46
C GLY A 130 6.30 4.01 -15.82
N ARG A 131 6.32 2.69 -15.54
CA ARG A 131 5.16 1.82 -15.82
C ARG A 131 4.02 2.00 -14.83
N ILE A 132 4.32 2.16 -13.55
CA ILE A 132 3.31 2.12 -12.48
C ILE A 132 2.65 3.47 -12.30
N ASN A 133 3.46 4.51 -12.15
CA ASN A 133 3.03 5.88 -11.93
C ASN A 133 4.22 6.82 -12.23
N PRO A 134 4.00 8.03 -12.80
CA PRO A 134 5.08 8.97 -13.13
C PRO A 134 5.84 9.52 -11.92
N ASP A 135 5.21 9.61 -10.74
CA ASP A 135 5.83 10.11 -9.50
C ASP A 135 6.69 9.03 -8.80
N VAL A 136 6.84 7.84 -9.39
CA VAL A 136 7.51 6.69 -8.75
C VAL A 136 8.65 6.17 -9.61
N ARG A 137 9.86 6.18 -9.05
CA ARG A 137 11.06 5.67 -9.71
C ARG A 137 11.44 4.26 -9.27
N ALA A 138 11.03 3.84 -8.07
CA ALA A 138 11.34 2.52 -7.52
C ALA A 138 10.06 1.67 -7.36
N ASN A 139 9.95 0.55 -8.07
CA ASN A 139 8.75 -0.28 -8.06
C ASN A 139 9.10 -1.71 -7.62
N TYR A 140 8.37 -2.23 -6.63
CA TYR A 140 8.65 -3.54 -6.03
C TYR A 140 7.45 -4.48 -6.13
N LEU A 141 7.71 -5.68 -6.64
CA LEU A 141 6.73 -6.76 -6.67
C LEU A 141 6.76 -7.50 -5.35
N ALA A 142 5.62 -7.61 -4.69
CA ALA A 142 5.50 -8.27 -3.40
C ALA A 142 4.19 -9.07 -3.32
N SER A 143 4.11 -10.01 -2.37
CA SER A 143 2.86 -10.71 -2.09
C SER A 143 1.82 -9.73 -1.48
N PRO A 144 0.51 -9.96 -1.65
CA PRO A 144 -0.52 -9.13 -1.05
C PRO A 144 -0.34 -8.82 0.45
N PRO A 145 0.08 -9.75 1.34
CA PRO A 145 0.35 -9.43 2.74
C PRO A 145 1.51 -8.45 2.93
N LEU A 146 2.56 -8.56 2.12
CA LEU A 146 3.68 -7.62 2.16
C LEU A 146 3.28 -6.24 1.63
N VAL A 147 2.41 -6.17 0.62
CA VAL A 147 1.85 -4.88 0.15
C VAL A 147 1.15 -4.16 1.30
N VAL A 148 0.35 -4.88 2.11
CA VAL A 148 -0.28 -4.32 3.32
C VAL A 148 0.78 -3.85 4.32
N ALA A 149 1.76 -4.69 4.63
CA ALA A 149 2.80 -4.35 5.60
C ALA A 149 3.61 -3.10 5.20
N TYR A 150 3.98 -2.95 3.92
CA TYR A 150 4.65 -1.75 3.42
C TYR A 150 3.76 -0.50 3.39
N ALA A 151 2.44 -0.66 3.26
CA ALA A 151 1.51 0.47 3.41
C ALA A 151 1.43 0.97 4.86
N LEU A 152 1.50 0.06 5.84
CA LEU A 152 1.55 0.38 7.27
C LEU A 152 2.87 1.06 7.66
N ALA A 153 4.00 0.53 7.17
CA ALA A 153 5.32 1.11 7.42
C ALA A 153 5.52 2.45 6.68
N GLY A 154 5.04 2.54 5.43
CA GLY A 154 5.17 3.72 4.56
C GLY A 154 6.56 3.95 3.99
N THR A 155 7.48 2.99 4.13
CA THR A 155 8.87 3.06 3.67
C THR A 155 9.38 1.68 3.27
N LEU A 156 10.27 1.62 2.28
CA LEU A 156 11.05 0.43 1.95
C LEU A 156 12.32 0.29 2.80
N ASP A 157 12.74 1.39 3.43
CA ASP A 157 13.87 1.46 4.36
C ASP A 157 13.42 0.95 5.74
N ILE A 158 13.11 -0.34 5.81
CA ILE A 158 12.65 -1.07 7.01
C ILE A 158 13.06 -2.55 6.89
N ASP A 159 13.54 -3.16 7.97
CA ASP A 159 13.65 -4.60 8.08
C ASP A 159 12.33 -5.18 8.58
N ILE A 160 11.46 -5.56 7.65
CA ILE A 160 10.09 -6.01 7.97
C ILE A 160 10.02 -7.24 8.88
N VAL A 161 11.12 -7.96 9.07
CA VAL A 161 11.21 -9.14 9.94
C VAL A 161 11.52 -8.75 11.39
N ASN A 162 12.30 -7.69 11.58
CA ASN A 162 12.87 -7.32 12.88
C ASN A 162 12.37 -5.97 13.41
N ASP A 163 11.93 -5.07 12.54
CA ASP A 163 11.48 -3.74 12.89
C ASP A 163 9.95 -3.69 13.04
N PRO A 164 9.43 -2.85 13.96
CA PRO A 164 8.00 -2.62 14.07
C PRO A 164 7.46 -1.86 12.86
N LEU A 165 6.25 -2.24 12.41
CA LEU A 165 5.51 -1.54 11.35
C LEU A 165 4.93 -0.22 11.85
N GLY A 166 4.70 -0.11 13.16
CA GLY A 166 4.25 1.11 13.81
C GLY A 166 4.12 0.95 15.32
N THR A 167 3.45 1.92 15.92
CA THR A 167 3.15 1.94 17.35
C THR A 167 1.65 1.71 17.52
N GLY A 168 1.30 0.71 18.31
CA GLY A 168 -0.09 0.36 18.58
C GLY A 168 -0.80 1.39 19.45
N SER A 169 -2.12 1.21 19.61
CA SER A 169 -2.96 2.07 20.46
C SER A 169 -2.63 1.96 21.96
N ASP A 170 -1.93 0.90 22.36
CA ASP A 170 -1.36 0.68 23.70
C ASP A 170 0.02 1.33 23.89
N GLY A 171 0.59 1.92 22.83
CA GLY A 171 1.93 2.49 22.83
C GLY A 171 3.05 1.49 22.57
N GLU A 172 2.74 0.21 22.37
CA GLU A 172 3.73 -0.83 22.13
C GLU A 172 4.10 -0.95 20.63
N PRO A 173 5.34 -1.36 20.31
CA PRO A 173 5.72 -1.66 18.93
C PRO A 173 4.92 -2.85 18.37
N VAL A 174 4.47 -2.74 17.12
CA VAL A 174 3.65 -3.75 16.43
C VAL A 174 4.33 -4.27 15.17
#